data_AF-A0A349ILD2-F1
#
_entry.id   AF-A0A349ILD2-F1
#
_cell.length_a   1.000
_cell.length_b   1.000
_cell.length_c   1.000
_cell.angle_alpha   90.00
_cell.angle_beta   90.00
_cell.angle_gamma   90.00
#
_symmetry.space_group_name_H-M   'P 1'
#
loop_
_entity.id
_entity.type
_entity.pdbx_description
1 polymer ?
#
loop_
_entity_poly.entity_id
_entity_poly.type
_entity_poly.pdbx_seq_one_letter_code
_entity_poly.pdbx_strand_id
1 'polypeptide(L)'
;MNLIIANLENVLYYIVSICTIILELFGISILIYTAVKCYYLWFVKKDEHVRLTLAQGISLALEFKLGGEVLRTVVVREWREIGILGAIILLRGALTFLIHWEMKNEKKALMEKKKELL
;
A
#
# COMPACT_ATOMS: atom_id res chain seq x y z
N MET A 1 3.56 -8.53 40.59
CA MET A 1 3.60 -9.29 39.33
C MET A 1 2.68 -8.66 38.27
N ASN A 2 1.37 -8.51 38.55
CA ASN A 2 0.41 -7.91 37.60
C ASN A 2 0.73 -6.46 37.17
N LEU A 3 1.24 -5.62 38.09
CA LEU A 3 1.63 -4.24 37.79
C LEU A 3 2.82 -4.14 36.81
N ILE A 4 3.77 -5.08 36.92
CA ILE A 4 4.97 -5.11 36.06
C ILE A 4 4.58 -5.54 34.65
N ILE A 5 3.69 -6.53 34.53
CA ILE A 5 3.18 -7.03 33.24
C ILE A 5 2.36 -5.93 32.54
N ALA A 6 1.45 -5.26 33.25
CA ALA A 6 0.64 -4.18 32.70
C ALA A 6 1.49 -2.99 32.21
N ASN A 7 2.54 -2.62 32.94
CA ASN A 7 3.46 -1.57 32.51
C ASN A 7 4.25 -1.98 31.26
N LEU A 8 4.65 -3.25 31.15
CA LEU A 8 5.39 -3.76 30.00
C LEU A 8 4.50 -3.81 28.74
N GLU A 9 3.23 -4.21 28.88
CA GLU A 9 2.24 -4.20 27.79
C GLU A 9 1.98 -2.78 27.28
N ASN A 10 1.84 -1.80 28.17
CA ASN A 10 1.69 -0.39 27.78
C ASN A 10 2.90 0.14 27.01
N VAL A 11 4.13 -0.17 27.48
CA VAL A 11 5.36 0.22 26.79
C VAL A 11 5.40 -0.39 25.39
N LEU A 12 5.07 -1.67 25.27
CA LEU A 12 5.04 -2.39 24.00
C LEU A 12 3.99 -1.80 23.04
N TYR A 13 2.82 -1.42 23.56
CA TYR A 13 1.78 -0.73 22.80
C TYR A 13 2.24 0.59 22.21
N TYR A 14 2.86 1.45 23.03
CA TYR A 14 3.38 2.73 22.54
C TYR A 14 4.46 2.56 21.47
N ILE A 15 5.40 1.63 21.67
CA ILE A 15 6.47 1.36 20.71
C ILE A 15 5.88 0.95 19.36
N VAL A 16 4.98 -0.03 19.36
CA VAL A 16 4.37 -0.51 18.11
C VAL A 16 3.51 0.54 17.45
N SER A 17 2.75 1.33 18.22
CA SER A 17 1.97 2.43 17.67
C SER A 17 2.87 3.43 16.95
N ILE A 18 4.01 3.79 17.54
CA ILE A 18 4.99 4.70 16.93
C ILE A 18 5.57 4.09 15.65
N CYS A 19 6.01 2.83 15.70
CA CYS A 19 6.55 2.13 14.53
C CYS A 19 5.53 2.04 13.38
N THR A 20 4.26 1.78 13.69
CA THR A 20 3.18 1.70 12.70
C THR A 20 2.98 3.04 11.99
N ILE A 21 2.92 4.14 12.75
CA ILE A 21 2.79 5.50 12.21
C ILE A 21 3.98 5.83 11.29
N ILE A 22 5.20 5.46 11.68
CA ILE A 22 6.40 5.70 10.88
C ILE A 22 6.35 4.93 9.55
N LEU A 23 5.96 3.65 9.58
CA LEU A 23 5.85 2.83 8.36
C LEU A 23 4.75 3.35 7.42
N GLU A 24 3.60 3.74 7.97
CA GLU A 24 2.53 4.38 7.19
C GLU A 24 3.01 5.68 6.53
N LEU A 25 3.76 6.50 7.26
CA LEU A 25 4.30 7.76 6.76
C LEU A 25 5.31 7.55 5.63
N PHE A 26 6.17 6.53 5.71
CA PHE A 26 7.06 6.14 4.61
C PHE A 26 6.28 5.68 3.39
N GLY A 27 5.28 4.82 3.58
CA GLY A 27 4.42 4.35 2.49
C GLY A 27 3.75 5.51 1.75
N ILE A 28 3.14 6.45 2.50
CA ILE A 28 2.51 7.66 1.93
C ILE A 28 3.53 8.52 1.18
N SER A 29 4.71 8.74 1.76
CA SER A 29 5.76 9.58 1.15
C SER A 29 6.24 9.01 -0.18
N ILE A 30 6.47 7.71 -0.26
CA ILE A 30 6.87 7.01 -1.50
C ILE A 30 5.77 7.08 -2.55
N LEU A 31 4.50 6.93 -2.13
CA LEU A 31 3.35 7.01 -3.02
C LEU A 31 3.23 8.40 -3.66
N ILE A 32 3.32 9.46 -2.85
CA ILE A 32 3.29 10.86 -3.30
C ILE A 32 4.47 11.14 -4.23
N TYR A 33 5.69 10.79 -3.83
CA TYR A 33 6.88 11.01 -4.65
C TYR A 33 6.75 10.32 -6.03
N THR A 34 6.33 9.05 -6.03
CA THR A 34 6.15 8.30 -7.27
C THR A 34 5.06 8.91 -8.15
N ALA A 35 3.94 9.35 -7.55
CA ALA A 35 2.84 9.98 -8.28
C ALA A 35 3.29 11.29 -8.94
N VAL A 36 3.97 12.17 -8.19
CA VAL A 36 4.50 13.44 -8.72
C VAL A 36 5.52 13.20 -9.83
N LYS A 37 6.45 12.26 -9.63
CA LYS A 37 7.45 11.89 -10.63
C LYS A 37 6.79 11.37 -11.91
N CYS A 38 5.81 10.47 -11.79
CA CYS A 38 5.08 9.94 -12.93
C CYS A 38 4.26 11.02 -13.66
N TYR A 39 3.62 11.93 -12.92
CA TYR A 39 2.89 13.05 -13.48
C TYR A 39 3.79 13.97 -14.30
N TYR A 40 4.96 14.33 -13.76
CA TYR A 40 5.95 15.15 -14.45
C TYR A 40 6.50 14.45 -15.71
N LEU A 41 6.88 13.17 -15.60
CA LEU A 41 7.39 12.40 -16.73
C LEU A 41 6.34 12.22 -17.84
N TRP A 42 5.08 12.02 -17.47
CA TRP A 42 3.97 11.91 -18.43
C TRP A 42 3.76 13.20 -19.22
N PHE A 43 3.80 14.35 -18.55
CA PHE A 43 3.63 15.66 -19.18
C PHE A 43 4.79 16.01 -20.13
N VAL A 44 6.03 15.65 -19.77
CA VAL A 44 7.23 16.06 -20.52
C VAL A 44 7.62 15.10 -21.64
N LYS A 45 7.50 13.77 -21.45
CA LYS A 45 8.12 12.79 -22.36
C LYS A 45 7.20 11.79 -23.06
N LYS A 46 5.91 11.69 -22.71
CA LYS A 46 5.00 10.66 -23.27
C LYS A 46 5.62 9.24 -23.25
N ASP A 47 6.46 8.97 -22.26
CA ASP A 47 7.25 7.74 -22.16
C ASP A 47 6.38 6.55 -21.73
N GLU A 48 6.51 5.41 -22.41
CA GLU A 48 5.73 4.20 -22.13
C GLU A 48 6.08 3.56 -20.76
N HIS A 49 7.26 3.90 -20.22
CA HIS A 49 7.78 3.39 -18.95
C HIS A 49 7.11 3.97 -17.69
N VAL A 50 6.32 5.05 -17.81
CA VAL A 50 5.65 5.71 -16.67
C VAL A 50 4.76 4.74 -15.88
N ARG A 51 4.10 3.79 -16.56
CA ARG A 51 3.26 2.79 -15.90
C ARG A 51 4.04 1.84 -15.00
N LEU A 52 5.23 1.44 -15.43
CA LEU A 52 6.07 0.49 -14.70
C LEU A 52 6.60 1.15 -13.42
N THR A 53 7.08 2.39 -13.54
CA THR A 53 7.52 3.19 -12.37
C THR A 53 6.40 3.43 -11.38
N LEU A 54 5.18 3.72 -11.86
CA LEU A 54 4.01 3.89 -10.99
C LEU A 54 3.66 2.58 -10.27
N ALA A 55 3.62 1.45 -10.98
CA ALA A 55 3.32 0.15 -10.39
C ALA A 55 4.35 -0.26 -9.32
N GLN A 56 5.63 -0.01 -9.57
CA GLN A 56 6.71 -0.27 -8.60
C GLN A 56 6.55 0.57 -7.33
N GLY A 57 6.31 1.89 -7.45
CA GLY A 57 6.14 2.74 -6.27
C GLY A 57 4.86 2.44 -5.48
N ILE A 58 3.78 2.03 -6.15
CA ILE A 58 2.56 1.55 -5.48
C ILE A 58 2.84 0.24 -4.72
N SER A 59 3.54 -0.71 -5.33
CA SER A 59 3.90 -1.98 -4.67
C SER A 59 4.75 -1.73 -3.42
N LEU A 60 5.76 -0.88 -3.52
CA LEU A 60 6.64 -0.54 -2.40
C LEU A 60 5.87 0.17 -1.27
N ALA A 61 5.00 1.13 -1.60
CA ALA A 61 4.16 1.80 -0.61
C ALA A 61 3.18 0.82 0.09
N LEU A 62 2.69 -0.19 -0.63
CA LEU A 62 1.83 -1.23 -0.07
C LEU A 62 2.60 -2.17 0.86
N GLU A 63 3.86 -2.52 0.55
CA GLU A 63 4.72 -3.31 1.44
C GLU A 63 4.94 -2.61 2.79
N PHE A 64 5.24 -1.30 2.78
CA PHE A 64 5.37 -0.52 4.01
C PHE A 64 4.06 -0.47 4.81
N LYS A 65 2.92 -0.33 4.11
CA LYS A 65 1.61 -0.30 4.76
C LYS A 65 1.22 -1.65 5.38
N LEU A 66 1.53 -2.75 4.68
CA LEU A 66 1.36 -4.11 5.20
C LEU A 66 2.26 -4.36 6.42
N GLY A 67 3.52 -3.90 6.38
CA GLY A 67 4.43 -3.99 7.52
C GLY A 67 3.89 -3.29 8.78
N GLY A 68 3.31 -2.10 8.62
CA GLY A 68 2.65 -1.37 9.71
C GLY A 68 1.45 -2.13 10.29
N GLU A 69 0.62 -2.73 9.42
CA GLU A 69 -0.52 -3.52 9.86
C GLU A 69 -0.07 -4.78 10.62
N VAL A 70 0.93 -5.49 10.11
CA VAL A 70 1.50 -6.67 10.79
C VAL A 70 2.00 -6.31 12.17
N LEU A 71 2.73 -5.20 12.34
CA LEU A 71 3.16 -4.74 13.66
C LEU A 71 1.98 -4.49 14.61
N ARG A 72 0.91 -3.84 14.14
CA ARG A 72 -0.29 -3.58 14.95
C ARG A 72 -0.97 -4.89 15.44
N THR A 73 -0.97 -5.95 14.62
CA THR A 73 -1.52 -7.27 15.01
C THR A 73 -0.68 -8.03 16.05
N VAL A 74 0.60 -7.69 16.23
CA VAL A 74 1.46 -8.34 17.24
C VAL A 74 1.05 -7.95 18.68
N VAL A 75 0.47 -6.76 18.84
CA VAL A 75 0.18 -6.13 20.14
C VAL A 75 -1.28 -6.19 20.52
N VAL A 76 -2.15 -5.75 19.61
CA VAL A 76 -3.60 -5.82 19.85
C VAL A 76 -4.00 -7.24 19.50
N ARG A 77 -4.06 -8.13 20.50
CA ARG A 77 -4.59 -9.49 20.37
C ARG A 77 -6.08 -9.58 20.71
N GLU A 78 -6.79 -8.45 20.75
CA GLU A 78 -8.25 -8.44 20.83
C GLU A 78 -8.85 -8.79 19.47
N TRP A 79 -9.23 -10.07 19.31
CA TRP A 79 -9.76 -10.66 18.08
C TRP A 79 -10.84 -9.85 17.35
N ARG A 80 -11.61 -9.02 18.07
CA ARG A 80 -12.71 -8.23 17.51
C ARG A 80 -12.24 -6.97 16.78
N GLU A 81 -11.20 -6.30 17.28
CA GLU A 81 -10.68 -5.07 16.66
C GLU A 81 -9.74 -5.36 15.49
N ILE A 82 -8.94 -6.43 15.60
CA ILE A 82 -8.08 -6.93 14.52
C ILE A 82 -8.92 -7.36 13.30
N GLY A 83 -10.07 -8.01 13.53
CA GLY A 83 -10.93 -8.49 12.45
C GLY A 83 -11.49 -7.37 11.59
N ILE A 84 -11.88 -6.25 12.21
CA ILE A 84 -12.45 -5.10 11.50
C ILE A 84 -11.36 -4.36 10.70
N LEU A 85 -10.19 -4.15 11.30
CA LEU A 85 -9.06 -3.51 10.63
C LEU A 85 -8.55 -4.36 9.46
N GLY A 86 -8.41 -5.67 9.66
CA GLY A 86 -8.05 -6.63 8.61
C GLY A 86 -9.07 -6.67 7.46
N ALA A 87 -10.37 -6.61 7.77
CA ALA A 87 -11.42 -6.54 6.75
C ALA A 87 -11.34 -5.27 5.91
N ILE A 88 -11.10 -4.11 6.53
CA ILE A 88 -10.95 -2.83 5.82
C ILE A 88 -9.74 -2.85 4.88
N ILE A 89 -8.63 -3.45 5.31
CA ILE A 89 -7.40 -3.53 4.51
C ILE A 89 -7.53 -4.53 3.36
N LEU A 90 -8.18 -5.68 3.60
CA LEU A 90 -8.53 -6.63 2.55
C LEU A 90 -9.45 -6.00 1.51
N LEU A 91 -10.51 -5.31 1.94
CA LEU A 91 -11.43 -4.59 1.04
C LEU A 91 -10.70 -3.56 0.20
N ARG A 92 -9.79 -2.79 0.83
CA ARG A 92 -9.00 -1.76 0.15
C ARG A 92 -8.01 -2.37 -0.84
N GLY A 93 -7.37 -3.49 -0.48
CA GLY A 93 -6.49 -4.25 -1.36
C GLY A 93 -7.23 -4.84 -2.55
N ALA A 94 -8.39 -5.45 -2.30
CA ALA A 94 -9.23 -6.05 -3.34
C ALA A 94 -9.72 -5.01 -4.35
N LEU A 95 -10.25 -3.87 -3.89
CA LEU A 95 -10.75 -2.80 -4.77
C LEU A 95 -9.63 -2.19 -5.62
N THR A 96 -8.46 -1.94 -5.01
CA THR A 96 -7.30 -1.39 -5.71
C THR A 96 -6.72 -2.38 -6.72
N PHE A 97 -6.71 -3.68 -6.39
CA PHE A 97 -6.26 -4.75 -7.28
C PHE A 97 -7.20 -4.94 -8.48
N LEU A 98 -8.51 -4.86 -8.27
CA LEU A 98 -9.53 -4.93 -9.33
C LEU A 98 -9.31 -3.82 -10.38
N ILE A 99 -9.13 -2.58 -9.92
CA ILE A 99 -8.85 -1.44 -10.80
C ILE A 99 -7.52 -1.62 -11.54
N HIS A 100 -6.49 -2.14 -10.87
CA HIS A 100 -5.20 -2.41 -11.51
C HIS A 100 -5.29 -3.50 -12.59
N TRP A 101 -6.12 -4.52 -12.36
CA TRP A 101 -6.32 -5.61 -13.30
C TRP A 101 -7.11 -5.16 -14.53
N GLU A 102 -8.15 -4.34 -14.36
CA GLU A 102 -8.89 -3.72 -15.46
C GLU A 102 -7.97 -2.85 -16.33
N MET A 103 -7.14 -2.01 -15.70
CA MET A 103 -6.12 -1.20 -16.40
C MET A 103 -5.06 -2.02 -17.15
N LYS A 104 -4.81 -3.27 -16.74
CA LYS A 104 -3.90 -4.19 -17.47
C LYS A 104 -4.58 -4.79 -18.69
N ASN A 105 -5.86 -5.11 -18.59
CA ASN A 105 -6.63 -5.72 -19.66
C ASN A 105 -6.94 -4.73 -20.78
N GLU A 106 -7.34 -3.50 -20.42
CA GLU A 106 -7.71 -2.46 -21.38
C GLU A 106 -6.53 -2.05 -22.28
N LYS A 107 -5.31 -2.03 -21.72
CA LYS A 107 -4.09 -1.72 -22.47
C LYS A 107 -3.61 -2.84 -23.38
N LYS A 108 -3.97 -4.09 -23.09
CA LYS A 108 -3.75 -5.21 -24.03
C LYS A 108 -4.71 -5.11 -25.22
N ALA A 109 -5.99 -4.82 -24.97
CA ALA A 109 -6.99 -4.65 -26.02
C ALA A 109 -6.65 -3.50 -26.99
N LEU A 110 -6.10 -2.39 -26.46
CA LEU A 110 -5.63 -1.27 -27.28
C LEU A 110 -4.40 -1.60 -28.14
N MET A 111 -3.51 -2.50 -27.69
CA MET A 111 -2.37 -2.96 -28.47
C MET A 111 -2.76 -3.94 -29.59
N GLU A 112 -3.76 -4.80 -29.36
CA GLU A 112 -4.28 -5.71 -30.40
C GLU A 112 -4.97 -4.94 -31.54
N LYS A 113 -5.81 -3.95 -31.23
CA LYS A 113 -6.44 -3.10 -32.26
C LYS A 113 -5.44 -2.34 -33.14
N LYS A 114 -4.29 -1.95 -32.58
CA LYS A 114 -3.23 -1.26 -33.36
C LYS A 114 -2.48 -2.20 -34.31
N LYS A 115 -2.51 -3.50 -34.05
CA LYS A 115 -1.82 -4.54 -34.83
C LYS A 115 -2.66 -5.06 -36.01
N GLU A 116 -3.98 -4.93 -35.94
CA GLU A 116 -4.89 -5.23 -37.06
C GLU A 116 -5.04 -4.07 -38.06
N LEU A 117 -4.61 -2.87 -37.68
CA LEU A 117 -4.62 -1.66 -38.53
C LEU A 117 -3.27 -1.38 -39.23
N LEU A 118 -2.27 -2.25 -39.04
CA LEU A 118 -0.95 -2.24 -39.69
C LEU A 118 -0.79 -3.49 -40.54
#